data_AF-A0A7E4URZ1-F1
#
_entry.id   AF-A0A7E4URZ1-F1
#
_cell.length_a   1.000
_cell.length_b   1.000
_cell.length_c   1.000
_cell.angle_alpha   90.00
_cell.angle_beta   90.00
_cell.angle_gamma   90.00
#
_symmetry.space_group_name_H-M   'P 1'
#
loop_
_entity.id
_entity.type
_entity.pdbx_description
1 polymer ?
#
loop_
_entity_poly.entity_id
_entity_poly.type
_entity_poly.pdbx_seq_one_letter_code
_entity_poly.pdbx_strand_id
1 'polypeptide(L)'
;MSCIILTRDLFKYPLSQLYVKNHFDHDAVVPRVAEMIKLMKEELHKIIKKSDWLDDTTRSNAFKKLDHMKADIGYPENLFDDAFVSDVYNIPPSESSESYSALEARIQRRLRIVELSKISKKIDRTTWEGKASIIKSNAHNAPVLNKIIISAGILTLPHFSPNLPDYINYGTIGQIVAHEITHGYDNIGRLYDETGDERDWWKKETVDMYKAKSECLVKQYTKENYDGQLSLGENIADNGGMKLAFNAYKKLMASRGNVPEPALPGFEEFTPESLFFMTYANV
;
A
#
# COMPACT_ATOMS: atom_id res chain seq x y z
N MET A 1 13.40 13.45 -20.33
CA MET A 1 13.23 12.96 -18.94
C MET A 1 13.91 13.96 -18.01
N SER A 2 13.26 14.43 -16.95
CA SER A 2 13.83 15.45 -16.05
C SER A 2 14.98 14.87 -15.20
N CYS A 3 16.02 15.66 -14.90
CA CYS A 3 17.12 15.25 -14.02
C CYS A 3 16.63 14.73 -12.66
N ILE A 4 15.53 15.29 -12.14
CA ILE A 4 14.94 14.87 -10.85
C ILE A 4 14.44 13.42 -10.91
N ILE A 5 13.82 13.03 -12.02
CA ILE A 5 13.31 11.65 -12.21
C ILE A 5 14.49 10.67 -12.24
N LEU A 6 15.54 11.02 -12.99
CA LEU A 6 16.74 10.20 -13.11
C LEU A 6 17.48 10.09 -11.77
N THR A 7 17.68 11.20 -11.06
CA THR A 7 18.30 11.19 -9.72
C THR A 7 17.47 10.37 -8.73
N ARG A 8 16.15 10.45 -8.75
CA ARG A 8 15.29 9.61 -7.90
C ARG A 8 15.46 8.12 -8.18
N ASP A 9 15.48 7.74 -9.46
CA ASP A 9 15.51 6.33 -9.84
C ASP A 9 16.93 5.74 -9.67
N LEU A 10 17.98 6.53 -9.88
CA LEU A 10 19.37 6.12 -9.68
C LEU A 10 19.81 6.21 -8.21
N PHE A 11 19.47 7.30 -7.50
CA PHE A 11 19.90 7.58 -6.12
C PHE A 11 18.74 7.53 -5.13
N LYS A 12 17.93 6.47 -5.23
CA LYS A 12 16.78 6.20 -4.37
C LYS A 12 17.04 6.50 -2.89
N TYR A 13 18.03 5.88 -2.24
CA TYR A 13 18.19 6.03 -0.78
C TYR A 13 18.71 7.43 -0.38
N PRO A 14 19.79 7.99 -0.98
CA PRO A 14 20.26 9.33 -0.64
C PRO A 14 19.21 10.41 -0.83
N LEU A 15 18.47 10.37 -1.95
CA LEU A 15 17.40 11.34 -2.18
C LEU A 15 16.25 11.15 -1.19
N SER A 16 15.96 9.91 -0.78
CA SER A 16 14.94 9.63 0.24
C SER A 16 15.36 10.10 1.62
N GLN A 17 16.63 9.98 2.01
CA GLN A 17 17.14 10.55 3.26
C GLN A 17 16.90 12.08 3.29
N LEU A 18 17.22 12.78 2.20
CA LEU A 18 16.97 14.21 2.08
C LEU A 18 15.48 14.54 2.15
N TYR A 19 14.64 13.79 1.44
CA TYR A 19 13.20 14.01 1.45
C TYR A 19 12.60 13.81 2.84
N VAL A 20 12.86 12.66 3.47
CA VAL A 20 12.30 12.30 4.77
C VAL A 20 12.73 13.32 5.82
N LYS A 21 14.01 13.71 5.85
CA LYS A 21 14.54 14.69 6.80
C LYS A 21 13.86 16.06 6.71
N ASN A 22 13.43 16.48 5.52
CA ASN A 22 12.90 17.82 5.29
C ASN A 22 11.36 17.86 5.20
N HIS A 23 10.70 16.75 4.91
CA HIS A 23 9.28 16.73 4.53
C HIS A 23 8.43 15.65 5.19
N PHE A 24 9.00 14.76 6.01
CA PHE A 24 8.25 13.69 6.65
C PHE A 24 8.37 13.73 8.18
N ASP A 25 7.27 14.03 8.85
CA ASP A 25 7.17 13.99 10.31
C ASP A 25 6.78 12.57 10.75
N HIS A 26 7.79 11.75 11.03
CA HIS A 26 7.61 10.35 11.41
C HIS A 26 6.66 10.17 12.60
N ASP A 27 6.84 10.99 13.64
CA ASP A 27 6.14 10.81 14.91
C ASP A 27 4.68 11.27 14.83
N ALA A 28 4.37 12.23 13.95
CA ALA A 28 2.99 12.64 13.69
C ALA A 28 2.27 11.71 12.67
N VAL A 29 3.00 11.19 11.68
CA VAL A 29 2.41 10.46 10.54
C VAL A 29 2.24 8.97 10.84
N VAL A 30 3.30 8.28 11.26
CA VAL A 30 3.32 6.81 11.34
C VAL A 30 2.27 6.26 12.30
N PRO A 31 2.09 6.80 13.53
CA PRO A 31 1.07 6.29 14.45
C PRO A 31 -0.36 6.42 13.91
N ARG A 32 -0.66 7.50 13.18
CA ARG A 32 -1.99 7.76 12.60
C ARG A 32 -2.31 6.74 11.50
N VAL A 33 -1.36 6.46 10.62
CA VAL A 33 -1.52 5.46 9.55
C VAL A 33 -1.58 4.04 10.14
N ALA A 34 -0.79 3.74 11.18
CA ALA A 34 -0.84 2.47 11.88
C ALA A 34 -2.21 2.21 12.54
N GLU A 35 -2.84 3.24 13.12
CA GLU A 35 -4.20 3.16 13.65
C GLU A 35 -5.23 2.83 12.55
N MET A 36 -5.14 3.49 11.39
CA MET A 36 -6.00 3.20 10.23
C MET A 36 -5.90 1.74 9.81
N ILE A 37 -4.67 1.24 9.62
CA ILE A 37 -4.41 -0.16 9.24
C ILE A 37 -5.00 -1.10 10.26
N LYS A 38 -4.81 -0.84 11.56
CA LYS A 38 -5.37 -1.66 12.63
C LYS A 38 -6.90 -1.74 12.53
N LEU A 39 -7.58 -0.60 12.39
CA LEU A 39 -9.03 -0.54 12.28
C LEU A 39 -9.54 -1.23 11.02
N MET A 40 -8.84 -1.10 9.90
CA MET A 40 -9.15 -1.81 8.66
C MET A 40 -8.98 -3.32 8.82
N LYS A 41 -7.89 -3.80 9.44
CA LYS A 41 -7.72 -5.24 9.71
C LYS A 41 -8.84 -5.77 10.61
N GLU A 42 -9.26 -5.02 11.61
CA GLU A 42 -10.39 -5.40 12.48
C GLU A 42 -11.73 -5.47 11.72
N GLU A 43 -11.98 -4.54 10.79
CA GLU A 43 -13.17 -4.57 9.95
C GLU A 43 -13.13 -5.70 8.91
N LEU A 44 -11.97 -5.98 8.33
CA LEU A 44 -11.81 -7.10 7.41
C LEU A 44 -12.00 -8.43 8.13
N HIS A 45 -11.53 -8.56 9.37
CA HIS A 45 -11.82 -9.71 10.22
C HIS A 45 -13.33 -9.90 10.41
N LYS A 46 -14.10 -8.82 10.63
CA LYS A 46 -15.57 -8.91 10.72
C LYS A 46 -16.21 -9.34 9.40
N ILE A 47 -15.72 -8.83 8.26
CA ILE A 47 -16.22 -9.19 6.93
C ILE A 47 -15.94 -10.66 6.62
N ILE A 48 -14.72 -11.13 6.87
CA ILE A 48 -14.34 -12.54 6.71
C ILE A 48 -15.20 -13.41 7.62
N LYS A 49 -15.42 -13.03 8.89
CA LYS A 49 -16.27 -13.81 9.82
C LYS A 49 -17.72 -13.96 9.33
N LYS A 50 -18.29 -12.92 8.70
CA LYS A 50 -19.68 -12.89 8.26
C LYS A 50 -19.92 -13.43 6.85
N SER A 51 -18.87 -13.74 6.11
CA SER A 51 -18.98 -14.22 4.73
C SER A 51 -19.57 -15.62 4.69
N ASP A 52 -20.75 -15.75 4.10
CA ASP A 52 -21.53 -16.99 3.95
C ASP A 52 -20.95 -17.96 2.93
N TRP A 53 -20.07 -17.49 2.05
CA TRP A 53 -19.48 -18.24 0.95
C TRP A 53 -18.11 -18.84 1.26
N LEU A 54 -17.53 -18.54 2.43
CA LEU A 54 -16.29 -19.14 2.91
C LEU A 54 -16.60 -20.38 3.74
N ASP A 55 -15.96 -21.51 3.45
CA ASP A 55 -15.94 -22.64 4.38
C ASP A 55 -15.04 -22.35 5.60
N ASP A 56 -15.23 -23.09 6.70
CA ASP A 56 -14.51 -22.84 7.96
C ASP A 56 -12.99 -22.96 7.83
N THR A 57 -12.48 -23.85 6.97
CA THR A 57 -11.05 -24.02 6.76
C THR A 57 -10.48 -22.81 6.04
N THR A 58 -11.08 -22.41 4.92
CA THR A 58 -10.63 -21.22 4.17
C THR A 58 -10.77 -19.96 5.01
N ARG A 59 -11.82 -19.84 5.83
CA ARG A 59 -12.01 -18.73 6.76
C ARG A 59 -10.91 -18.64 7.81
N SER A 60 -10.54 -19.77 8.42
CA SER A 60 -9.44 -19.83 9.39
C SER A 60 -8.10 -19.43 8.76
N ASN A 61 -7.83 -19.92 7.54
CA ASN A 61 -6.62 -19.55 6.81
C ASN A 61 -6.62 -18.05 6.44
N ALA A 62 -7.77 -17.49 6.05
CA ALA A 62 -7.89 -16.06 5.77
C ALA A 62 -7.60 -15.20 7.02
N PHE A 63 -8.05 -15.62 8.21
CA PHE A 63 -7.66 -14.94 9.45
C PHE A 63 -6.15 -15.00 9.69
N LYS A 64 -5.54 -16.18 9.54
CA LYS A 64 -4.08 -16.31 9.69
C LYS A 64 -3.34 -15.38 8.74
N LYS A 65 -3.74 -15.33 7.48
CA LYS A 65 -3.14 -14.44 6.48
C LYS A 65 -3.26 -12.98 6.90
N LEU A 66 -4.45 -12.55 7.32
CA LEU A 66 -4.69 -11.19 7.78
C LEU A 66 -3.83 -10.84 9.00
N ASP A 67 -3.77 -11.73 9.99
CA ASP A 67 -3.04 -11.51 11.23
C ASP A 67 -1.54 -11.38 10.97
N HIS A 68 -1.00 -12.19 10.04
CA HIS A 68 0.41 -12.15 9.63
C HIS A 68 0.75 -10.99 8.70
N MET A 69 -0.25 -10.38 8.04
CA MET A 69 -0.02 -9.28 7.11
C MET A 69 0.68 -8.10 7.81
N LYS A 70 1.86 -7.74 7.31
CA LYS A 70 2.68 -6.62 7.80
C LYS A 70 2.39 -5.34 7.04
N ALA A 71 2.78 -4.22 7.61
CA ALA A 71 2.72 -2.91 6.97
C ALA A 71 4.03 -2.16 7.21
N ASP A 72 4.66 -1.72 6.13
CA ASP A 72 5.78 -0.78 6.20
C ASP A 72 5.25 0.61 5.85
N ILE A 73 5.54 1.61 6.69
CA ILE A 73 4.96 2.95 6.61
C ILE A 73 6.08 3.98 6.48
N GLY A 74 6.02 4.81 5.44
CA GLY A 74 6.98 5.87 5.19
C GLY A 74 8.25 5.37 4.49
N TYR A 75 9.17 4.79 5.24
CA TYR A 75 10.51 4.46 4.77
C TYR A 75 11.12 3.26 5.53
N PRO A 76 12.14 2.56 4.97
CA PRO A 76 12.80 1.45 5.67
C PRO A 76 13.59 1.91 6.89
N GLU A 77 13.61 1.09 7.95
CA GLU A 77 14.33 1.39 9.20
C GLU A 77 15.82 1.73 8.98
N ASN A 78 16.48 1.07 8.01
CA ASN A 78 17.88 1.28 7.69
C ASN A 78 18.15 2.47 6.73
N LEU A 79 17.15 3.30 6.42
CA LEU A 79 17.34 4.46 5.52
C LEU A 79 18.43 5.41 6.04
N PHE A 80 18.54 5.58 7.35
CA PHE A 80 19.53 6.45 8.00
C PHE A 80 20.80 5.71 8.46
N ASP A 81 20.95 4.44 8.09
CA ASP A 81 22.21 3.73 8.25
C ASP A 81 23.15 4.08 7.08
N ASP A 82 24.11 4.96 7.36
CA ASP A 82 25.10 5.41 6.37
C ASP A 82 25.93 4.25 5.82
N ALA A 83 26.16 3.18 6.58
CA ALA A 83 26.88 2.00 6.10
C ALA A 83 26.06 1.24 5.07
N PHE A 84 24.76 1.09 5.30
CA PHE A 84 23.84 0.49 4.32
C PHE A 84 23.78 1.30 3.02
N VAL A 85 23.58 2.62 3.11
CA VAL A 85 23.50 3.49 1.92
C VAL A 85 24.84 3.50 1.18
N SER A 86 25.95 3.62 1.90
CA SER A 86 27.29 3.61 1.29
C SER A 86 27.62 2.29 0.63
N ASP A 87 27.21 1.15 1.21
CA ASP A 87 27.39 -0.16 0.55
C ASP A 87 26.61 -0.19 -0.76
N VAL A 88 25.31 0.15 -0.77
CA VAL A 88 24.50 0.15 -2.00
C VAL A 88 25.16 0.99 -3.11
N TYR A 89 25.63 2.18 -2.77
CA TYR A 89 26.22 3.15 -3.69
C TYR A 89 27.75 3.15 -3.71
N ASN A 90 28.41 2.04 -3.36
CA ASN A 90 29.88 1.93 -3.35
C ASN A 90 30.48 2.04 -4.77
N ILE A 91 30.51 3.27 -5.30
CA ILE A 91 31.04 3.67 -6.59
C ILE A 91 31.97 4.87 -6.38
N PRO A 92 33.07 4.98 -7.14
CA PRO A 92 33.91 6.17 -7.09
C PRO A 92 33.13 7.43 -7.50
N PRO A 93 33.47 8.61 -6.96
CA PRO A 93 32.92 9.88 -7.41
C PRO A 93 33.06 10.06 -8.92
N SER A 94 32.17 10.88 -9.50
CA SER A 94 32.28 11.24 -10.92
C SER A 94 33.47 12.16 -11.13
N GLU A 95 34.19 11.95 -12.24
CA GLU A 95 35.27 12.83 -12.68
C GLU A 95 34.72 13.96 -13.56
N SER A 96 35.34 15.13 -13.56
CA SER A 96 34.84 16.29 -14.32
C SER A 96 34.75 16.06 -15.84
N SER A 97 35.47 15.07 -16.37
CA SER A 97 35.46 14.68 -17.78
C SER A 97 34.47 13.54 -18.10
N GLU A 98 33.82 12.94 -17.10
CA GLU A 98 32.89 11.83 -17.30
C GLU A 98 31.59 12.32 -17.92
N SER A 99 31.15 11.67 -19.00
CA SER A 99 29.84 11.97 -19.58
C SER A 99 28.73 11.48 -18.65
N TYR A 100 27.59 12.17 -18.68
CA TYR A 100 26.41 11.76 -17.91
C TYR A 100 26.00 10.30 -18.20
N SER A 101 26.06 9.87 -19.47
CA SER A 101 25.74 8.50 -19.87
C SER A 101 26.70 7.46 -19.30
N ALA A 102 27.99 7.78 -19.16
CA ALA A 102 28.97 6.91 -18.53
C ALA A 102 28.72 6.77 -17.03
N LEU A 103 28.41 7.88 -16.36
CA LEU A 103 28.04 7.89 -14.95
C LEU A 103 26.77 7.06 -14.69
N GLU A 104 25.71 7.28 -15.48
CA GLU A 104 24.45 6.54 -15.39
C GLU A 104 24.69 5.03 -15.57
N ALA A 105 25.45 4.63 -16.60
CA ALA A 105 25.74 3.22 -16.87
C ALA A 105 26.49 2.55 -15.70
N ARG A 106 27.43 3.26 -15.06
CA ARG A 106 28.14 2.77 -13.87
C ARG A 106 27.21 2.57 -12.68
N ILE A 107 26.34 3.54 -12.40
CA ILE A 107 25.38 3.44 -11.28
C ILE A 107 24.42 2.28 -11.52
N GLN A 108 23.83 2.18 -12.71
CA GLN A 108 22.93 1.09 -13.09
C GLN A 108 23.61 -0.28 -12.94
N ARG A 109 24.87 -0.39 -13.37
CA ARG A 109 25.67 -1.61 -13.18
C ARG A 109 25.85 -1.96 -11.70
N ARG A 110 26.17 -0.98 -10.83
CA ARG A 110 26.29 -1.21 -9.38
C ARG A 110 24.97 -1.71 -8.80
N LEU A 111 23.87 -1.01 -9.06
CA LEU A 111 22.55 -1.40 -8.55
C LEU A 111 22.14 -2.80 -9.02
N ARG A 112 22.45 -3.15 -10.28
CA ARG A 112 22.22 -4.50 -10.80
C ARG A 112 23.05 -5.56 -10.08
N ILE A 113 24.32 -5.29 -9.77
CA ILE A 113 25.18 -6.21 -9.00
C ILE A 113 24.61 -6.42 -7.59
N VAL A 114 24.19 -5.35 -6.92
CA VAL A 114 23.57 -5.44 -5.58
C VAL A 114 22.32 -6.33 -5.62
N GLU A 115 21.45 -6.14 -6.61
CA GLU A 115 20.25 -6.96 -6.76
C GLU A 115 20.56 -8.43 -7.09
N LEU A 116 21.48 -8.68 -8.02
CA LEU A 116 21.90 -10.04 -8.39
C LEU A 116 22.58 -10.78 -7.23
N SER A 117 23.23 -10.06 -6.30
CA SER A 117 23.85 -10.66 -5.11
C SER A 117 22.86 -11.33 -4.16
N LYS A 118 21.56 -11.10 -4.35
CA LYS A 118 20.47 -11.68 -3.54
C LYS A 118 20.01 -13.05 -4.06
N ILE A 119 20.33 -13.44 -5.29
CA ILE A 119 19.81 -14.67 -5.92
C ILE A 119 20.11 -15.94 -5.11
N SER A 120 21.29 -16.02 -4.49
CA SER A 120 21.70 -17.17 -3.68
C SER A 120 21.31 -17.06 -2.20
N LYS A 121 20.67 -15.96 -1.79
CA LYS A 121 20.29 -15.69 -0.39
C LYS A 121 18.83 -16.08 -0.17
N LYS A 122 18.51 -16.47 1.07
CA LYS A 122 17.10 -16.59 1.48
C LYS A 122 16.43 -15.22 1.38
N ILE A 123 15.14 -15.21 1.04
CA ILE A 123 14.33 -13.98 1.03
C ILE A 123 14.37 -13.39 2.44
N ASP A 124 14.90 -12.17 2.54
CA ASP A 124 14.78 -11.37 3.74
C ASP A 124 13.37 -10.77 3.79
N ARG A 125 12.53 -11.31 4.67
CA ARG A 125 11.13 -10.88 4.81
C ARG A 125 10.99 -9.58 5.62
N THR A 126 12.08 -9.10 6.23
CA THR A 126 12.12 -7.79 6.91
C THR A 126 12.42 -6.65 5.96
N THR A 127 12.92 -6.98 4.76
CA THR A 127 13.30 -5.97 3.76
C THR A 127 12.11 -5.12 3.34
N TRP A 128 12.39 -3.83 3.12
CA TRP A 128 11.53 -2.97 2.30
C TRP A 128 11.68 -3.42 0.86
N GLU A 129 10.57 -3.62 0.15
CA GLU A 129 10.61 -4.14 -1.21
C GLU A 129 11.58 -3.29 -2.07
N GLY A 130 12.62 -3.93 -2.61
CA GLY A 130 13.74 -3.21 -3.24
C GLY A 130 13.31 -2.26 -4.36
N LYS A 131 12.18 -2.57 -5.03
CA LYS A 131 11.58 -1.78 -6.10
C LYS A 131 10.69 -0.64 -5.62
N ALA A 132 10.17 -0.70 -4.39
CA ALA A 132 9.28 0.29 -3.82
C ALA A 132 9.97 1.63 -3.61
N SER A 133 9.53 2.69 -4.29
CA SER A 133 10.11 4.03 -4.11
C SER A 133 9.58 4.69 -2.84
N ILE A 134 10.46 5.26 -2.02
CA ILE A 134 10.08 5.92 -0.76
C ILE A 134 9.41 7.29 -1.01
N ILE A 135 9.84 8.01 -2.06
CA ILE A 135 9.39 9.38 -2.33
C ILE A 135 8.35 9.48 -3.45
N LYS A 136 8.01 8.38 -4.14
CA LYS A 136 6.87 8.39 -5.07
C LYS A 136 5.57 8.40 -4.25
N SER A 137 4.57 9.12 -4.76
CA SER A 137 3.21 8.99 -4.26
C SER A 137 2.65 7.65 -4.73
N ASN A 138 2.86 6.59 -3.94
CA ASN A 138 2.28 5.28 -4.19
C ASN A 138 2.20 4.42 -2.92
N ALA A 139 1.30 3.43 -2.94
CA ALA A 139 1.29 2.28 -2.05
C ALA A 139 1.28 1.00 -2.91
N HIS A 140 1.57 -0.16 -2.32
CA HIS A 140 1.42 -1.45 -3.00
C HIS A 140 1.38 -2.61 -2.00
N ASN A 141 0.69 -3.67 -2.38
CA ASN A 141 0.75 -4.99 -1.79
C ASN A 141 1.93 -5.79 -2.37
N ALA A 142 2.67 -6.45 -1.50
CA ALA A 142 3.74 -7.39 -1.85
C ALA A 142 3.31 -8.81 -1.43
N PRO A 143 2.67 -9.60 -2.31
CA PRO A 143 2.09 -10.90 -1.96
C PRO A 143 3.10 -11.89 -1.38
N VAL A 144 4.32 -11.92 -1.95
CA VAL A 144 5.42 -12.81 -1.54
C VAL A 144 5.91 -12.50 -0.11
N LEU A 145 5.71 -11.26 0.35
CA LEU A 145 6.06 -10.83 1.70
C LEU A 145 4.85 -10.80 2.65
N ASN A 146 3.63 -11.02 2.14
CA ASN A 146 2.37 -10.75 2.82
C ASN A 146 2.41 -9.39 3.54
N LYS A 147 2.74 -8.34 2.79
CA LYS A 147 3.03 -7.01 3.33
C LYS A 147 2.39 -5.92 2.46
N ILE A 148 1.89 -4.86 3.07
CA ILE A 148 1.56 -3.61 2.37
C ILE A 148 2.67 -2.58 2.63
N ILE A 149 3.02 -1.79 1.62
CA ILE A 149 4.08 -0.80 1.70
C ILE A 149 3.50 0.55 1.30
N ILE A 150 3.58 1.52 2.22
CA ILE A 150 3.00 2.85 2.06
C ILE A 150 4.15 3.85 2.07
N SER A 151 4.42 4.46 0.92
CA SER A 151 5.62 5.30 0.73
C SER A 151 5.47 6.65 1.46
N ALA A 152 6.57 7.21 1.97
CA ALA A 152 6.57 8.56 2.56
C ALA A 152 6.00 9.61 1.58
N GLY A 153 6.25 9.44 0.28
CA GLY A 153 5.74 10.34 -0.76
C GLY A 153 4.21 10.43 -0.87
N ILE A 154 3.46 9.36 -0.54
CA ILE A 154 1.98 9.41 -0.55
C ILE A 154 1.42 9.94 0.76
N LEU A 155 2.20 9.94 1.83
CA LEU A 155 1.77 10.38 3.17
C LEU A 155 1.93 11.90 3.35
N THR A 156 1.52 12.64 2.33
CA THR A 156 1.54 14.10 2.28
C THR A 156 0.26 14.62 1.63
N LEU A 157 0.04 15.95 1.65
CA LEU A 157 -1.10 16.55 0.96
C LEU A 157 -1.05 16.26 -0.56
N PRO A 158 -2.19 16.00 -1.21
CA PRO A 158 -3.55 16.03 -0.67
C PRO A 158 -4.01 14.73 0.01
N HIS A 159 -3.20 13.66 -0.03
CA HIS A 159 -3.62 12.33 0.42
C HIS A 159 -3.63 12.17 1.94
N PHE A 160 -2.73 12.82 2.68
CA PHE A 160 -2.69 12.70 4.13
C PHE A 160 -2.13 13.93 4.83
N SER A 161 -2.71 14.25 5.97
CA SER A 161 -2.09 15.10 6.99
C SER A 161 -2.69 14.79 8.35
N PRO A 162 -1.88 14.73 9.42
CA PRO A 162 -2.40 14.49 10.77
C PRO A 162 -3.38 15.59 11.23
N ASN A 163 -3.35 16.76 10.58
CA ASN A 163 -4.18 17.92 10.89
C ASN A 163 -5.47 18.00 10.06
N LEU A 164 -5.69 17.09 9.10
CA LEU A 164 -6.96 17.02 8.38
C LEU A 164 -7.99 16.19 9.17
N PRO A 165 -9.30 16.50 9.02
CA PRO A 165 -10.36 15.65 9.53
C PRO A 165 -10.21 14.19 9.07
N ASP A 166 -10.58 13.24 9.94
CA ASP A 166 -10.48 11.82 9.68
C ASP A 166 -11.37 11.40 8.50
N TYR A 167 -12.53 12.03 8.26
CA TYR A 167 -13.30 11.76 7.03
C TYR A 167 -12.50 12.02 5.74
N ILE A 168 -11.61 13.03 5.72
CA ILE A 168 -10.73 13.28 4.57
C ILE A 168 -9.65 12.21 4.52
N ASN A 169 -8.89 12.06 5.61
CA ASN A 169 -7.77 11.11 5.63
C ASN A 169 -8.22 9.66 5.32
N TYR A 170 -9.38 9.24 5.80
CA TYR A 170 -9.92 7.92 5.49
C TYR A 170 -10.47 7.84 4.06
N GLY A 171 -11.04 8.92 3.52
CA GLY A 171 -11.50 9.01 2.13
C GLY A 171 -10.36 9.07 1.12
N THR A 172 -9.18 9.55 1.53
CA THR A 172 -7.98 9.68 0.69
C THR A 172 -6.98 8.56 0.93
N ILE A 173 -6.07 8.65 1.91
CA ILE A 173 -5.07 7.62 2.16
C ILE A 173 -5.71 6.33 2.69
N GLY A 174 -6.79 6.45 3.47
CA GLY A 174 -7.41 5.28 4.10
C GLY A 174 -7.96 4.29 3.09
N GLN A 175 -8.62 4.76 2.02
CA GLN A 175 -9.09 3.88 0.97
C GLN A 175 -7.95 3.24 0.18
N ILE A 176 -6.85 3.96 -0.07
CA ILE A 176 -5.64 3.42 -0.73
C ILE A 176 -5.03 2.30 0.13
N VAL A 177 -4.84 2.55 1.43
CA VAL A 177 -4.34 1.53 2.36
C VAL A 177 -5.26 0.31 2.41
N ALA A 178 -6.57 0.55 2.42
CA ALA A 178 -7.56 -0.52 2.42
C ALA A 178 -7.61 -1.30 1.09
N HIS A 179 -7.35 -0.63 -0.04
CA HIS A 179 -7.17 -1.22 -1.37
C HIS A 179 -5.98 -2.19 -1.34
N GLU A 180 -4.83 -1.76 -0.80
CA GLU A 180 -3.65 -2.63 -0.66
C GLU A 180 -3.86 -3.82 0.28
N ILE A 181 -4.63 -3.66 1.35
CA ILE A 181 -5.02 -4.78 2.22
C ILE A 181 -5.89 -5.78 1.43
N THR A 182 -6.79 -5.27 0.59
CA THR A 182 -7.72 -6.08 -0.20
C THR A 182 -7.01 -6.88 -1.30
N HIS A 183 -5.94 -6.35 -1.90
CA HIS A 183 -5.08 -7.11 -2.81
C HIS A 183 -4.57 -8.43 -2.21
N GLY A 184 -4.43 -8.52 -0.88
CA GLY A 184 -4.12 -9.80 -0.21
C GLY A 184 -5.14 -10.92 -0.47
N TYR A 185 -6.33 -10.60 -0.99
CA TYR A 185 -7.43 -11.55 -1.21
C TYR A 185 -8.04 -11.45 -2.62
N ASP A 186 -7.44 -10.67 -3.52
CA ASP A 186 -7.91 -10.55 -4.89
C ASP A 186 -7.61 -11.82 -5.72
N ASN A 187 -7.83 -11.77 -7.03
CA ASN A 187 -7.63 -12.93 -7.91
C ASN A 187 -6.18 -13.43 -7.97
N ILE A 188 -5.18 -12.60 -7.63
CA ILE A 188 -3.75 -12.93 -7.57
C ILE A 188 -3.32 -13.19 -6.13
N GLY A 189 -3.56 -12.24 -5.21
CA GLY A 189 -3.14 -12.33 -3.83
C GLY A 189 -3.72 -13.53 -3.10
N ARG A 190 -4.92 -14.01 -3.45
CA ARG A 190 -5.48 -15.25 -2.88
C ARG A 190 -4.61 -16.49 -3.14
N LEU A 191 -3.69 -16.45 -4.11
CA LEU A 191 -2.80 -17.58 -4.42
C LEU A 191 -1.63 -17.70 -3.42
N TYR A 192 -1.39 -16.66 -2.61
CA TYR A 192 -0.30 -16.61 -1.65
C TYR A 192 -0.84 -16.79 -0.23
N ASP A 193 -0.20 -17.64 0.57
CA ASP A 193 -0.62 -17.93 1.96
C ASP A 193 -0.18 -16.84 2.95
N GLU A 194 -0.32 -17.09 4.26
CA GLU A 194 0.08 -16.16 5.32
C GLU A 194 1.58 -15.87 5.36
N THR A 195 2.38 -16.79 4.80
CA THR A 195 3.81 -16.67 4.66
C THR A 195 4.20 -16.12 3.29
N GLY A 196 3.26 -15.84 2.40
CA GLY A 196 3.56 -15.35 1.05
C GLY A 196 4.12 -16.43 0.12
N ASP A 197 3.90 -17.71 0.43
CA ASP A 197 4.20 -18.81 -0.49
C ASP A 197 3.00 -19.05 -1.41
N GLU A 198 3.24 -19.28 -2.71
CA GLU A 198 2.18 -19.61 -3.67
C GLU A 198 1.69 -21.05 -3.44
N ARG A 199 0.46 -21.22 -2.93
CA ARG A 199 -0.14 -22.51 -2.60
C ARG A 199 -1.66 -22.47 -2.74
N ASP A 200 -2.28 -23.62 -2.98
CA ASP A 200 -3.74 -23.73 -2.92
C ASP A 200 -4.18 -23.95 -1.47
N TRP A 201 -4.47 -22.85 -0.76
CA TRP A 201 -4.91 -22.86 0.64
C TRP A 201 -6.42 -22.63 0.81
N TRP A 202 -7.16 -22.59 -0.30
CA TRP A 202 -8.62 -22.47 -0.35
C TRP A 202 -9.20 -23.81 -0.78
N LYS A 203 -10.37 -24.17 -0.25
CA LYS A 203 -11.10 -25.32 -0.82
C LYS A 203 -11.60 -25.00 -2.22
N LYS A 204 -11.66 -26.02 -3.07
CA LYS A 204 -12.12 -25.90 -4.45
C LYS A 204 -13.50 -25.23 -4.54
N GLU A 205 -14.42 -25.63 -3.67
CA GLU A 205 -15.79 -25.09 -3.62
C GLU A 205 -15.78 -23.59 -3.31
N THR A 206 -14.89 -23.15 -2.40
CA THR A 206 -14.71 -21.74 -2.06
C THR A 206 -14.08 -20.95 -3.21
N VAL A 207 -13.15 -21.54 -3.97
CA VAL A 207 -12.60 -20.93 -5.19
C VAL A 207 -13.68 -20.78 -6.26
N ASP A 208 -14.54 -21.78 -6.45
CA ASP A 208 -15.61 -21.73 -7.44
C ASP A 208 -16.66 -20.66 -7.04
N MET A 209 -16.99 -20.54 -5.75
CA MET A 209 -17.83 -19.46 -5.21
C MET A 209 -17.21 -18.07 -5.35
N TYR A 210 -15.90 -17.95 -5.12
CA TYR A 210 -15.16 -16.70 -5.31
C TYR A 210 -15.24 -16.22 -6.75
N LYS A 211 -14.96 -17.11 -7.71
CA LYS A 211 -15.06 -16.81 -9.15
C LYS A 211 -16.47 -16.38 -9.53
N ALA A 212 -17.49 -17.09 -9.04
CA ALA A 212 -18.89 -16.75 -9.30
C ALA A 212 -19.27 -15.35 -8.77
N LYS A 213 -18.73 -14.95 -7.62
CA LYS A 213 -18.95 -13.61 -7.06
C LYS A 213 -18.18 -12.53 -7.81
N SER A 214 -16.90 -12.78 -8.14
CA SER A 214 -16.06 -11.82 -8.85
C SER A 214 -16.54 -11.56 -10.29
N GLU A 215 -17.24 -12.52 -10.89
CA GLU A 215 -17.89 -12.37 -12.21
C GLU A 215 -18.86 -11.17 -12.28
N CYS A 216 -19.46 -10.77 -11.15
CA CYS A 216 -20.29 -9.57 -11.10
C CYS A 216 -19.49 -8.30 -11.46
N LEU A 217 -18.26 -8.19 -10.96
CA LEU A 217 -17.37 -7.07 -11.25
C LEU A 217 -16.88 -7.12 -12.69
N VAL A 218 -16.50 -8.30 -13.20
CA VAL A 218 -16.14 -8.48 -14.61
C VAL A 218 -17.25 -7.94 -15.51
N LYS A 219 -18.50 -8.38 -15.28
CA LYS A 219 -19.67 -7.94 -16.06
C LYS A 219 -19.94 -6.45 -15.93
N GLN A 220 -19.87 -5.90 -14.72
CA GLN A 220 -20.09 -4.48 -14.46
C GLN A 220 -19.10 -3.62 -15.25
N TYR A 221 -17.81 -3.86 -15.11
CA TYR A 221 -16.78 -3.04 -15.76
C TYR A 221 -16.70 -3.27 -17.27
N THR A 222 -17.05 -4.47 -17.75
CA THR A 222 -17.21 -4.74 -19.19
C THR A 222 -18.34 -3.90 -19.81
N LYS A 223 -19.45 -3.73 -19.08
CA LYS A 223 -20.57 -2.89 -19.53
C LYS A 223 -20.19 -1.41 -19.65
N GLU A 224 -19.23 -0.96 -18.85
CA GLU A 224 -18.66 0.40 -18.89
C GLU A 224 -17.55 0.54 -19.95
N ASN A 225 -17.43 -0.40 -20.89
CA ASN A 225 -16.44 -0.45 -21.97
C ASN A 225 -14.96 -0.59 -21.52
N TYR A 226 -14.71 -1.19 -20.36
CA TYR A 226 -13.38 -1.60 -19.93
C TYR A 226 -13.17 -3.10 -20.11
N ASP A 227 -11.92 -3.56 -20.13
CA ASP A 227 -11.63 -5.00 -20.00
C ASP A 227 -11.80 -5.41 -18.53
N GLY A 228 -13.01 -5.89 -18.20
CA GLY A 228 -13.36 -6.28 -16.83
C GLY A 228 -12.57 -7.48 -16.30
N GLN A 229 -12.03 -8.32 -17.19
CA GLN A 229 -11.20 -9.47 -16.78
C GLN A 229 -9.77 -9.03 -16.48
N LEU A 230 -9.21 -8.14 -17.30
CA LEU A 230 -7.89 -7.55 -17.10
C LEU A 230 -7.84 -6.70 -15.82
N SER A 231 -8.89 -5.90 -15.58
CA SER A 231 -8.97 -4.99 -14.42
C SER A 231 -9.49 -5.64 -13.14
N LEU A 232 -9.77 -6.95 -13.13
CA LEU A 232 -10.50 -7.60 -12.04
C LEU A 232 -9.84 -7.42 -10.66
N GLY A 233 -8.51 -7.50 -10.56
CA GLY A 233 -7.80 -7.36 -9.29
C GLY A 233 -7.97 -5.97 -8.68
N GLU A 234 -7.72 -4.94 -9.49
CA GLU A 234 -7.93 -3.53 -9.12
C GLU A 234 -9.39 -3.26 -8.78
N ASN A 235 -10.34 -3.78 -9.57
CA ASN A 235 -11.76 -3.59 -9.30
C ASN A 235 -12.19 -4.23 -7.96
N ILE A 236 -11.65 -5.39 -7.63
CA ILE A 236 -11.88 -6.04 -6.33
C ILE A 236 -11.27 -5.19 -5.20
N ALA A 237 -10.05 -4.72 -5.39
CA ALA A 237 -9.32 -3.91 -4.42
C ALA A 237 -10.00 -2.55 -4.17
N ASP A 238 -10.50 -1.87 -5.21
CA ASP A 238 -11.26 -0.62 -5.10
C ASP A 238 -12.56 -0.81 -4.31
N ASN A 239 -13.36 -1.81 -4.70
CA ASN A 239 -14.66 -2.06 -4.07
C ASN A 239 -14.50 -2.53 -2.61
N GLY A 240 -13.53 -3.41 -2.35
CA GLY A 240 -13.20 -3.89 -1.02
C GLY A 240 -12.59 -2.81 -0.15
N GLY A 241 -11.63 -2.06 -0.70
CA GLY A 241 -10.90 -0.97 -0.04
C GLY A 241 -11.82 0.16 0.38
N MET A 242 -12.68 0.63 -0.52
CA MET A 242 -13.68 1.65 -0.24
C MET A 242 -14.59 1.26 0.93
N LYS A 243 -15.18 0.06 0.86
CA LYS A 243 -16.04 -0.48 1.92
C LYS A 243 -15.30 -0.60 3.25
N LEU A 244 -14.05 -1.04 3.20
CA LEU A 244 -13.23 -1.29 4.36
C LEU A 244 -12.83 0.02 5.05
N ALA A 245 -12.35 1.01 4.30
CA ALA A 245 -11.99 2.33 4.80
C ALA A 245 -13.19 3.06 5.40
N PHE A 246 -14.35 3.04 4.74
CA PHE A 246 -15.55 3.69 5.27
C PHE A 246 -16.03 3.04 6.57
N ASN A 247 -15.98 1.71 6.68
CA ASN A 247 -16.33 1.03 7.93
C ASN A 247 -15.31 1.29 9.04
N ALA A 248 -14.03 1.38 8.71
CA ALA A 248 -12.98 1.74 9.67
C ALA A 248 -13.16 3.18 10.18
N TYR A 249 -13.50 4.13 9.30
CA TYR A 249 -13.85 5.51 9.68
C TYR A 249 -15.04 5.55 10.65
N LYS A 250 -16.16 4.89 10.32
CA LYS A 250 -17.31 4.81 11.23
C LYS A 250 -16.96 4.18 12.57
N LYS A 251 -16.07 3.18 12.58
CA LYS A 251 -15.59 2.56 13.82
C LYS A 251 -14.76 3.52 14.66
N LEU A 252 -13.89 4.32 14.03
CA LEU A 252 -13.16 5.39 14.71
C LEU A 252 -14.12 6.41 15.33
N MET A 253 -15.13 6.85 14.59
CA MET A 253 -16.11 7.79 15.12
C MET A 253 -16.91 7.19 16.29
N ALA A 254 -17.29 5.92 16.19
CA ALA A 254 -17.95 5.22 17.29
C ALA A 254 -17.10 5.11 18.55
N SER A 255 -15.78 4.88 18.43
CA SER A 255 -14.88 4.84 19.60
C SER A 255 -14.70 6.21 20.25
N ARG A 256 -14.98 7.29 19.52
CA ARG A 256 -14.97 8.69 19.98
C ARG A 256 -16.36 9.20 20.39
N GLY A 257 -17.34 8.31 20.59
CA GLY A 257 -18.68 8.67 21.03
C GLY A 257 -19.59 9.27 19.94
N ASN A 258 -19.22 9.10 18.66
CA ASN A 258 -19.94 9.65 17.50
C ASN A 258 -20.10 11.17 17.52
N VAL A 259 -19.14 11.88 18.12
CA VAL A 259 -19.09 13.35 18.03
C VAL A 259 -18.67 13.72 16.60
N PRO A 260 -19.49 14.44 15.82
CA PRO A 260 -19.14 14.80 14.45
C PRO A 260 -17.87 15.66 14.40
N GLU A 261 -17.01 15.38 13.43
CA GLU A 261 -15.86 16.24 13.14
C GLU A 261 -16.33 17.58 12.54
N PRO A 262 -15.54 18.67 12.70
CA PRO A 262 -15.86 19.94 12.08
C PRO A 262 -16.00 19.82 10.55
N ALA A 263 -17.02 20.49 10.01
CA ALA A 263 -17.15 20.65 8.56
C ALA A 263 -16.02 21.54 8.02
N LEU A 264 -15.71 21.37 6.73
CA LEU A 264 -14.81 22.27 6.03
C LEU A 264 -15.51 23.62 5.78
N PRO A 265 -14.77 24.76 5.87
CA PRO A 265 -15.32 26.05 5.49
C PRO A 265 -15.86 26.03 4.05
N GLY A 266 -17.13 26.41 3.87
CA GLY A 266 -17.82 26.38 2.57
C GLY A 266 -18.42 25.03 2.18
N PHE A 267 -18.43 24.06 3.09
CA PHE A 267 -19.05 22.74 2.91
C PHE A 267 -19.91 22.35 4.12
N GLU A 268 -20.40 23.33 4.87
CA GLU A 268 -21.16 23.12 6.10
C GLU A 268 -22.50 22.40 5.87
N GLU A 269 -23.02 22.40 4.63
CA GLU A 269 -24.22 21.63 4.26
C GLU A 269 -24.01 20.12 4.13
N PHE A 270 -22.75 19.65 4.07
CA PHE A 270 -22.42 18.23 3.88
C PHE A 270 -22.13 17.54 5.21
N THR A 271 -22.55 16.28 5.33
CA THR A 271 -22.15 15.46 6.49
C THR A 271 -20.71 14.97 6.32
N PRO A 272 -20.02 14.60 7.42
CA PRO A 272 -18.70 13.96 7.33
C PRO A 272 -18.67 12.73 6.41
N GLU A 273 -19.73 11.94 6.37
CA GLU A 273 -19.84 10.80 5.44
C GLU A 273 -19.94 11.24 3.98
N SER A 274 -20.71 12.29 3.68
CA SER A 274 -20.72 12.88 2.33
C SER A 274 -19.33 13.37 1.94
N LEU A 275 -18.64 14.07 2.85
CA LEU A 275 -17.28 14.57 2.62
C LEU A 275 -16.26 13.45 2.45
N PHE A 276 -16.41 12.33 3.14
CA PHE A 276 -15.60 11.12 2.90
C PHE A 276 -15.72 10.65 1.44
N PHE A 277 -16.93 10.53 0.89
CA PHE A 277 -17.09 10.07 -0.50
C PHE A 277 -16.71 11.14 -1.53
N MET A 278 -16.92 12.42 -1.22
CA MET A 278 -16.47 13.51 -2.07
C MET A 278 -14.94 13.56 -2.14
N THR A 279 -14.24 13.39 -1.02
CA THR A 279 -12.77 13.36 -1.01
C THR A 279 -12.24 12.17 -1.77
N TYR A 280 -12.79 10.97 -1.58
CA TYR A 280 -12.45 9.79 -2.38
C TYR A 280 -12.53 10.06 -3.89
N ALA A 281 -13.62 10.66 -4.36
CA ALA A 281 -13.83 10.92 -5.78
C ALA A 281 -12.88 11.97 -6.38
N ASN A 282 -12.13 12.71 -5.55
CA ASN A 282 -11.19 13.77 -5.96
C ASN A 282 -9.71 13.37 -5.78
N VAL A 283 -9.42 12.10 -5.48
CA VAL A 283 -8.05 11.56 -5.40
C VAL A 283 -7.59 10.99 -6.73
#